data_AF-A0A412YIS8-F1
#
_entry.id   AF-A0A412YIS8-F1
#
_cell.length_a   1.000
_cell.length_b   1.000
_cell.length_c   1.000
_cell.angle_alpha   90.00
_cell.angle_beta   90.00
_cell.angle_gamma   90.00
#
_symmetry.space_group_name_H-M   'P 1'
#
loop_
_entity.id
_entity.type
_entity.pdbx_description
1 polymer ?
#
loop_
_entity_poly.entity_id
_entity_poly.type
_entity_poly.pdbx_seq_one_letter_code
_entity_poly.pdbx_strand_id
1 'polypeptide(L)'
;MNRITKWALYLYLSVLTPFTAMACTSCSDNHNNDLEQMEENKNQHQDQNSDNTSGGYIEETDGIRFTLNGVEFKMVTVEGGSFTMGHNNRQPNEKLEHQVTLSTFWIGETEVTQPLWQAVMGNNPSRSNRGDSYPVENVTWKICHEFVERLTVLMHKAGMPQAWEFRMPTEAQWEFAAKGGNKSKGYTYAGSNTLSEVGWNLNDGRESHPVKQKRPNELGIYDMSGNVYEWVADYFAPYTTEPQTDPCNLTNINSSRQVIKRGGSFWYDDAFRYTCTYRYAYYEEVTDESIGFRLALVIPLNNK
;
A
#
# COMPACT_ATOMS: atom_id res chain seq x y z
N MET A 1 -62.44 0.67 -3.58
CA MET A 1 -61.34 0.57 -2.58
C MET A 1 -60.25 1.52 -3.06
N ASN A 2 -60.22 2.80 -2.64
CA ASN A 2 -59.53 3.35 -1.45
C ASN A 2 -58.09 2.79 -1.30
N ARG A 3 -56.99 3.56 -1.25
CA ARG A 3 -56.75 5.00 -1.03
C ARG A 3 -55.39 5.39 -1.65
N ILE A 4 -55.33 6.61 -2.19
CA ILE A 4 -54.13 7.36 -2.60
C ILE A 4 -53.80 8.34 -1.47
N THR A 5 -52.53 8.48 -1.09
CA THR A 5 -52.05 9.57 -0.21
C THR A 5 -50.93 10.36 -0.89
N LYS A 6 -51.21 11.65 -1.07
CA LYS A 6 -50.33 12.73 -1.53
C LYS A 6 -49.32 13.11 -0.44
N TRP A 7 -48.11 13.51 -0.84
CA TRP A 7 -47.23 14.34 -0.01
C TRP A 7 -46.93 15.66 -0.72
N ALA A 8 -46.95 16.73 0.05
CA ALA A 8 -47.03 18.12 -0.37
C ALA A 8 -45.65 18.79 -0.48
N LEU A 9 -45.58 19.72 -1.43
CA LEU A 9 -44.51 20.69 -1.67
C LEU A 9 -44.55 21.78 -0.59
N TYR A 10 -43.40 22.19 -0.04
CA TYR A 10 -43.26 23.50 0.63
C TYR A 10 -41.94 24.16 0.21
N LEU A 11 -42.07 25.27 -0.52
CA LEU A 11 -41.06 26.32 -0.68
C LEU A 11 -41.00 27.13 0.62
N TYR A 12 -39.80 27.58 1.02
CA TYR A 12 -39.68 28.77 1.88
C TYR A 12 -38.65 29.73 1.31
N LEU A 13 -39.13 30.94 1.06
CA LEU A 13 -38.41 32.10 0.56
C LEU A 13 -37.58 32.77 1.66
N SER A 14 -36.45 33.32 1.23
CA SER A 14 -35.64 34.34 1.90
C SER A 14 -36.40 35.65 2.13
N VAL A 15 -36.26 36.26 3.31
CA VAL A 15 -36.52 37.69 3.52
C VAL A 15 -35.43 38.28 4.42
N LEU A 16 -34.65 39.19 3.84
CA LEU A 16 -33.75 40.15 4.49
C LEU A 16 -34.57 41.25 5.18
N THR A 17 -34.18 41.65 6.39
CA THR A 17 -34.48 43.00 6.91
C THR A 17 -33.27 43.57 7.66
N PRO A 18 -33.04 44.91 7.60
CA PRO A 18 -31.75 45.51 7.89
C PRO A 18 -31.58 45.93 9.37
N PHE A 19 -30.34 45.83 9.85
CA PHE A 19 -29.89 46.39 11.13
C PHE A 19 -29.85 47.93 11.04
N THR A 20 -30.56 48.60 11.96
CA THR A 20 -30.35 50.01 12.27
C THR A 20 -29.34 50.16 13.40
N ALA A 21 -28.26 50.89 13.13
CA ALA A 21 -27.31 51.32 14.14
C ALA A 21 -27.89 52.50 14.93
N MET A 22 -27.80 52.44 16.26
CA MET A 22 -27.97 53.60 17.13
C MET A 22 -26.82 53.59 18.14
N ALA A 23 -25.91 54.54 17.99
CA ALA A 23 -24.86 54.80 18.96
C ALA A 23 -25.44 55.56 20.16
N CYS A 24 -25.05 55.17 21.38
CA CYS A 24 -25.15 56.04 22.54
C CYS A 24 -23.86 55.92 23.36
N THR A 25 -23.35 57.08 23.73
CA THR A 25 -22.02 57.37 24.25
C THR A 25 -21.92 57.18 25.75
N SER A 26 -20.68 56.94 26.19
CA SER A 26 -20.12 57.10 27.56
C SER A 26 -20.58 56.15 28.66
N CYS A 27 -19.66 55.26 29.08
CA CYS A 27 -18.94 55.43 30.35
C CYS A 27 -17.62 54.65 30.28
N SER A 28 -16.58 55.30 30.76
CA SER A 28 -15.20 54.88 30.92
C SER A 28 -15.06 53.72 31.90
N ASP A 29 -14.17 52.76 31.61
CA ASP A 29 -13.00 52.43 32.44
C ASP A 29 -12.39 51.08 32.02
N ASN A 30 -11.08 51.13 31.74
CA ASN A 30 -10.08 50.05 31.83
C ASN A 30 -10.55 48.61 31.63
N HIS A 31 -10.45 48.07 30.41
CA HIS A 31 -10.22 46.63 30.15
C HIS A 31 -9.62 46.45 28.74
N ASN A 32 -8.40 46.96 28.53
CA ASN A 32 -7.61 46.70 27.32
C ASN A 32 -6.20 46.27 27.71
N ASN A 33 -6.09 45.18 28.49
CA ASN A 33 -4.80 44.50 28.71
C ASN A 33 -4.91 42.96 28.80
N ASP A 34 -6.12 42.38 28.78
CA ASP A 34 -6.28 40.92 28.95
C ASP A 34 -6.54 40.15 27.63
N LEU A 35 -6.75 40.85 26.51
CA LEU A 35 -7.00 40.20 25.21
C LEU A 35 -5.74 40.07 24.34
N GLU A 36 -4.79 41.02 24.41
CA GLU A 36 -3.50 40.90 23.70
C GLU A 36 -2.56 39.87 24.36
N GLN A 37 -2.67 39.63 25.68
CA GLN A 37 -1.90 38.58 26.36
C GLN A 37 -2.45 37.15 26.16
N MET A 38 -3.67 36.99 25.64
CA MET A 38 -4.22 35.68 25.27
C MET A 38 -3.95 35.29 23.81
N GLU A 39 -3.64 36.25 22.93
CA GLU A 39 -3.23 35.98 21.54
C GLU A 39 -1.72 35.85 21.37
N GLU A 40 -0.88 36.50 22.18
CA GLU A 40 0.57 36.24 22.18
C GLU A 40 0.95 34.91 22.84
N ASN A 41 0.17 34.41 23.79
CA ASN A 41 0.39 33.10 24.43
C ASN A 41 -0.11 31.90 23.60
N LYS A 42 -0.74 32.11 22.43
CA LYS A 42 -1.04 31.02 21.48
C LYS A 42 0.04 30.82 20.42
N ASN A 43 1.02 31.72 20.34
CA ASN A 43 2.13 31.64 19.38
C ASN A 43 3.49 31.25 20.01
N GLN A 44 3.51 30.74 21.25
CA GLN A 44 4.72 30.19 21.89
C GLN A 44 4.65 28.70 22.23
N HIS A 45 3.69 27.96 21.65
CA HIS A 45 3.67 26.50 21.64
C HIS A 45 3.62 25.93 20.21
N GLN A 46 4.33 26.59 19.30
CA GLN A 46 4.90 25.92 18.13
C GLN A 46 6.40 25.75 18.38
N ASP A 47 6.92 24.59 17.99
CA ASP A 47 8.33 24.20 18.06
C ASP A 47 8.89 23.88 19.44
N GLN A 48 8.48 22.75 20.04
CA GLN A 48 9.39 21.75 20.66
C GLN A 48 8.65 20.42 20.86
N ASN A 49 8.36 19.73 19.76
CA ASN A 49 8.37 18.27 19.80
C ASN A 49 9.26 17.87 18.63
N SER A 50 10.57 17.79 18.88
CA SER A 50 11.50 17.17 17.94
C SER A 50 11.11 15.69 17.88
N ASP A 51 10.15 15.39 17.02
CA ASP A 51 9.74 14.05 16.68
C ASP A 51 11.01 13.38 16.13
N ASN A 52 11.69 12.62 16.98
CA ASN A 52 13.08 12.19 16.81
C ASN A 52 13.14 11.03 15.80
N THR A 53 12.49 11.21 14.64
CA THR A 53 12.45 10.25 13.55
C THR A 53 13.83 10.27 12.91
N SER A 54 14.68 9.33 13.31
CA SER A 54 16.01 9.16 12.72
C SER A 54 15.85 8.34 11.45
N GLY A 55 15.86 8.97 10.28
CA GLY A 55 15.74 8.27 9.02
C GLY A 55 16.44 8.97 7.88
N GLY A 56 16.39 8.36 6.70
CA GLY A 56 16.98 8.89 5.47
C GLY A 56 16.92 7.89 4.33
N TYR A 57 17.51 8.25 3.20
CA TYR A 57 17.59 7.38 2.04
C TYR A 57 18.89 7.59 1.27
N ILE A 58 19.29 6.57 0.51
CA ILE A 58 20.45 6.55 -0.37
C ILE A 58 20.00 5.94 -1.70
N GLU A 59 20.16 6.68 -2.78
CA GLU A 59 19.94 6.16 -4.14
C GLU A 59 21.11 5.25 -4.54
N GLU A 60 20.77 4.08 -5.09
CA GLU A 60 21.68 3.05 -5.57
C GLU A 60 21.46 2.82 -7.06
N THR A 61 22.40 2.11 -7.72
CA THR A 61 22.28 1.82 -9.15
C THR A 61 21.05 0.98 -9.49
N ASP A 62 20.61 0.10 -8.60
CA ASP A 62 19.51 -0.85 -8.79
C ASP A 62 18.29 -0.55 -7.90
N GLY A 63 18.26 0.60 -7.22
CA GLY A 63 17.18 0.90 -6.29
C GLY A 63 17.45 2.08 -5.35
N ILE A 64 16.74 2.07 -4.24
CA ILE A 64 16.84 3.09 -3.18
C ILE A 64 16.82 2.36 -1.85
N ARG A 65 17.81 2.62 -1.00
CA ARG A 65 17.83 2.13 0.37
C ARG A 65 17.30 3.21 1.30
N PHE A 66 16.40 2.83 2.17
CA PHE A 66 15.81 3.67 3.19
C PHE A 66 16.22 3.18 4.57
N THR A 67 16.32 4.10 5.52
CA THR A 67 16.49 3.81 6.93
C THR A 67 15.42 4.57 7.71
N LEU A 68 14.74 3.90 8.63
CA LEU A 68 13.78 4.51 9.55
C LEU A 68 13.97 3.92 10.95
N ASN A 69 14.32 4.77 11.91
CA ASN A 69 14.57 4.39 13.31
C ASN A 69 15.54 3.21 13.45
N GLY A 70 16.58 3.18 12.63
CA GLY A 70 17.59 2.11 12.58
C GLY A 70 17.20 0.88 11.77
N VAL A 71 15.97 0.80 11.24
CA VAL A 71 15.52 -0.29 10.36
C VAL A 71 15.80 0.09 8.91
N GLU A 72 16.57 -0.74 8.20
CA GLU A 72 16.83 -0.58 6.77
C GLU A 72 15.86 -1.39 5.91
N PHE A 73 15.46 -0.82 4.77
CA PHE A 73 14.73 -1.52 3.73
C PHE A 73 15.10 -0.99 2.34
N LYS A 74 15.03 -1.84 1.32
CA LYS A 74 15.41 -1.50 -0.05
C LYS A 74 14.22 -1.56 -1.00
N MET A 75 14.12 -0.58 -1.88
CA MET A 75 13.18 -0.53 -3.00
C MET A 75 13.97 -0.76 -4.29
N VAL A 76 13.70 -1.85 -5.00
CA VAL A 76 14.34 -2.21 -6.29
C VAL A 76 13.69 -1.43 -7.43
N THR A 77 14.50 -0.85 -8.31
CA THR A 77 14.01 -0.17 -9.51
C THR A 77 13.44 -1.19 -10.50
N VAL A 78 12.18 -1.01 -10.90
CA VAL A 78 11.53 -1.77 -11.96
C VAL A 78 11.33 -0.83 -13.15
N GLU A 79 12.21 -0.96 -14.16
CA GLU A 79 12.09 -0.20 -15.40
C GLU A 79 10.75 -0.48 -16.08
N GLY A 80 10.06 0.60 -16.48
CA GLY A 80 8.77 0.50 -17.18
C GLY A 80 8.87 -0.29 -18.48
N GLY A 81 7.74 -0.86 -18.90
CA GLY A 81 7.67 -1.72 -20.07
C GLY A 81 6.27 -2.29 -20.28
N SER A 82 6.11 -3.02 -21.39
CA SER A 82 4.86 -3.72 -21.71
C SER A 82 5.05 -5.22 -21.49
N PHE A 83 4.03 -5.87 -20.92
CA PHE A 83 4.01 -7.31 -20.73
C PHE A 83 2.62 -7.89 -20.93
N THR A 84 2.59 -9.21 -21.13
CA THR A 84 1.33 -9.97 -21.11
C THR A 84 1.00 -10.32 -19.66
N MET A 85 -0.09 -9.77 -19.13
CA MET A 85 -0.61 -10.06 -17.79
C MET A 85 -1.61 -11.21 -17.86
N GLY A 86 -1.61 -12.08 -16.85
CA GLY A 86 -2.44 -13.28 -16.79
C GLY A 86 -1.86 -14.49 -17.52
N HIS A 87 -2.65 -15.56 -17.61
CA HIS A 87 -2.28 -16.79 -18.30
C HIS A 87 -3.50 -17.61 -18.77
N ASN A 88 -3.62 -17.85 -20.07
CA ASN A 88 -4.83 -18.45 -20.68
C ASN A 88 -5.04 -19.93 -20.34
N ASN A 89 -3.98 -20.62 -19.94
CA ASN A 89 -4.01 -22.07 -19.64
C ASN A 89 -3.86 -22.40 -18.14
N ARG A 90 -4.05 -21.42 -17.24
CA ARG A 90 -4.00 -21.62 -15.77
C ARG A 90 -5.38 -21.42 -15.13
N GLN A 91 -5.45 -21.00 -13.85
CA GLN A 91 -6.71 -20.90 -13.11
C GLN A 91 -7.70 -19.94 -13.79
N PRO A 92 -9.02 -20.16 -13.64
CA PRO A 92 -10.02 -19.37 -14.36
C PRO A 92 -9.91 -17.85 -14.16
N ASN A 93 -9.52 -17.39 -12.97
CA ASN A 93 -9.38 -15.97 -12.67
C ASN A 93 -8.06 -15.36 -13.16
N GLU A 94 -7.10 -16.17 -13.63
CA GLU A 94 -5.88 -15.72 -14.30
C GLU A 94 -6.11 -15.40 -15.79
N LYS A 95 -7.32 -15.70 -16.29
CA LYS A 95 -7.74 -15.41 -17.66
C LYS A 95 -8.50 -14.08 -17.72
N LEU A 96 -8.45 -13.36 -18.84
CA LEU A 96 -7.69 -13.63 -20.07
C LEU A 96 -6.29 -12.99 -20.02
N GLU A 97 -5.38 -13.53 -20.82
CA GLU A 97 -4.15 -12.81 -21.15
C GLU A 97 -4.47 -11.50 -21.86
N HIS A 98 -3.84 -10.41 -21.44
CA HIS A 98 -4.01 -9.07 -22.00
C HIS A 98 -2.72 -8.26 -21.88
N GLN A 99 -2.60 -7.18 -22.65
CA GLN A 99 -1.42 -6.32 -22.64
C GLN A 99 -1.52 -5.26 -21.55
N VAL A 100 -0.47 -5.13 -20.75
CA VAL A 100 -0.34 -4.05 -19.77
C VAL A 100 0.98 -3.33 -19.99
N THR A 101 0.94 -2.00 -20.00
CA THR A 101 2.12 -1.13 -20.02
C THR A 101 2.25 -0.43 -18.67
N LEU A 102 3.43 -0.51 -18.05
CA LEU A 102 3.71 0.12 -16.77
C LEU A 102 4.79 1.20 -16.93
N SER A 103 4.57 2.33 -16.27
CA SER A 103 5.61 3.32 -16.00
C SER A 103 6.67 2.75 -15.05
N THR A 104 7.88 3.31 -15.04
CA THR A 104 8.92 2.93 -14.06
C THR A 104 8.41 3.18 -12.64
N PHE A 105 8.68 2.23 -11.76
CA PHE A 105 8.35 2.30 -10.33
C PHE A 105 9.42 1.59 -9.51
N TRP A 106 9.31 1.66 -8.19
CA TRP A 106 10.11 0.82 -7.31
C TRP A 106 9.23 -0.10 -6.49
N ILE A 107 9.75 -1.27 -6.15
CA ILE A 107 9.06 -2.27 -5.35
C ILE A 107 10.01 -2.80 -4.27
N GLY A 108 9.51 -3.14 -3.09
CA GLY A 108 10.33 -3.64 -2.00
C GLY A 108 11.17 -4.84 -2.46
N GLU A 109 12.43 -4.92 -2.03
CA GLU A 109 13.30 -6.07 -2.29
C GLU A 109 12.74 -7.34 -1.65
N THR A 110 12.09 -7.19 -0.49
CA THR A 110 11.44 -8.24 0.30
C THR A 110 10.02 -7.82 0.67
N GLU A 111 9.26 -8.71 1.32
CA GLU A 111 8.06 -8.30 2.05
C GLU A 111 8.41 -7.31 3.18
N VAL A 112 7.41 -6.57 3.67
CA VAL A 112 7.57 -5.72 4.85
C VAL A 112 7.88 -6.60 6.05
N THR A 113 8.98 -6.30 6.75
CA THR A 113 9.41 -7.06 7.91
C THR A 113 8.72 -6.60 9.20
N GLN A 114 8.73 -7.46 10.22
CA GLN A 114 8.16 -7.14 11.53
C GLN A 114 8.80 -5.88 12.17
N PRO A 115 10.14 -5.65 12.12
CA PRO A 115 10.72 -4.40 12.63
C PRO A 115 10.29 -3.16 11.86
N LEU A 116 10.19 -3.25 10.52
CA LEU A 116 9.74 -2.11 9.72
C LEU A 116 8.28 -1.78 10.06
N TRP A 117 7.44 -2.80 10.21
CA TRP A 117 6.08 -2.64 10.72
C TRP A 117 6.07 -1.93 12.08
N GLN A 118 6.82 -2.44 13.05
CA GLN A 118 6.90 -1.88 14.40
C GLN A 118 7.41 -0.43 14.41
N ALA A 119 8.38 -0.09 13.54
CA ALA A 119 8.93 1.25 13.43
C ALA A 119 7.91 2.29 12.92
N VAL A 120 6.94 1.86 12.10
CA VAL A 120 5.91 2.74 11.52
C VAL A 120 4.61 2.74 12.36
N MET A 121 4.18 1.57 12.82
CA MET A 121 2.87 1.38 13.44
C MET A 121 2.91 1.39 14.96
N GLY A 122 4.09 1.18 15.57
CA GLY A 122 4.26 1.14 17.03
C GLY A 122 3.74 -0.14 17.70
N ASN A 123 3.33 -1.14 16.92
CA ASN A 123 2.92 -2.46 17.39
C ASN A 123 3.45 -3.56 16.46
N ASN A 124 3.19 -4.83 16.77
CA ASN A 124 3.47 -5.96 15.88
C ASN A 124 2.27 -6.94 15.91
N PRO A 125 1.46 -7.04 14.84
CA PRO A 125 0.26 -7.88 14.79
C PRO A 125 0.55 -9.35 14.48
N SER A 126 1.79 -9.66 14.08
CA SER A 126 2.23 -11.01 13.76
C SER A 126 1.90 -11.99 14.87
N ARG A 127 1.45 -13.20 14.51
CA ARG A 127 1.11 -14.27 15.47
C ARG A 127 2.25 -14.56 16.44
N SER A 128 3.49 -14.40 15.99
CA SER A 128 4.68 -14.57 16.81
C SER A 128 5.76 -13.57 16.40
N ASN A 129 6.40 -12.96 17.40
CA ASN A 129 7.62 -12.17 17.19
C ASN A 129 8.78 -13.14 16.95
N ARG A 130 9.17 -13.30 15.67
CA ARG A 130 10.15 -14.31 15.24
C ARG A 130 11.55 -13.75 15.03
N GLY A 131 11.73 -12.44 15.15
CA GLY A 131 13.01 -11.75 14.98
C GLY A 131 13.03 -10.80 13.77
N ASP A 132 14.18 -10.18 13.56
CA ASP A 132 14.27 -8.92 12.81
C ASP A 132 14.09 -9.04 11.29
N SER A 133 14.15 -10.25 10.76
CA SER A 133 14.10 -10.52 9.33
C SER A 133 12.85 -11.26 8.88
N TYR A 134 11.86 -11.47 9.76
CA TYR A 134 10.61 -12.13 9.38
C TYR A 134 9.62 -11.14 8.74
N PRO A 135 8.83 -11.57 7.75
CA PRO A 135 7.75 -10.75 7.22
C PRO A 135 6.71 -10.48 8.32
N VAL A 136 6.11 -9.30 8.28
CA VAL A 136 4.88 -9.04 9.04
C VAL A 136 3.73 -9.83 8.41
N GLU A 137 2.90 -10.41 9.26
CA GLU A 137 1.68 -11.12 8.85
C GLU A 137 0.52 -10.77 9.78
N ASN A 138 -0.67 -11.33 9.52
CA ASN A 138 -1.88 -11.04 10.27
C ASN A 138 -2.30 -9.56 10.15
N VAL A 139 -2.11 -9.00 8.95
CA VAL A 139 -2.45 -7.63 8.58
C VAL A 139 -3.58 -7.62 7.55
N THR A 140 -4.61 -6.82 7.79
CA THR A 140 -5.71 -6.61 6.82
C THR A 140 -5.27 -5.67 5.69
N TRP A 141 -5.96 -5.75 4.55
CA TRP A 141 -5.70 -4.87 3.42
C TRP A 141 -5.79 -3.38 3.81
N LYS A 142 -6.76 -3.03 4.66
CA LYS A 142 -6.96 -1.65 5.15
C LYS A 142 -5.82 -1.15 6.02
N ILE A 143 -5.31 -1.97 6.94
CA ILE A 143 -4.20 -1.54 7.81
C ILE A 143 -2.88 -1.42 7.03
N CYS A 144 -2.71 -2.18 5.94
CA CYS A 144 -1.58 -2.00 5.03
C CYS A 144 -1.62 -0.64 4.32
N HIS A 145 -2.80 -0.12 3.96
CA HIS A 145 -2.95 1.24 3.44
C HIS A 145 -2.57 2.29 4.48
N GLU A 146 -3.01 2.13 5.73
CA GLU A 146 -2.63 3.03 6.82
C GLU A 146 -1.10 3.00 7.06
N PHE A 147 -0.48 1.81 6.99
CA PHE A 147 0.96 1.66 7.09
C PHE A 147 1.68 2.51 6.03
N VAL A 148 1.31 2.41 4.74
CA VAL A 148 2.05 3.10 3.66
C VAL A 148 1.86 4.60 3.71
N GLU A 149 0.70 5.08 4.16
CA GLU A 149 0.45 6.51 4.43
C GLU A 149 1.35 7.02 5.56
N ARG A 150 1.40 6.30 6.69
CA ARG A 150 2.26 6.66 7.83
C ARG A 150 3.74 6.61 7.46
N LEU A 151 4.18 5.57 6.75
CA LEU A 151 5.56 5.44 6.28
C LEU A 151 5.94 6.63 5.38
N THR A 152 5.06 7.02 4.46
CA THR A 152 5.27 8.20 3.60
C THR A 152 5.49 9.46 4.42
N VAL A 153 4.61 9.75 5.38
CA VAL A 153 4.73 10.92 6.26
C VAL A 153 6.04 10.90 7.07
N LEU A 154 6.39 9.74 7.66
CA LEU A 154 7.63 9.60 8.43
C LEU A 154 8.86 9.80 7.55
N MET A 155 8.88 9.25 6.35
CA MET A 155 10.00 9.39 5.43
C MET A 155 10.12 10.79 4.84
N HIS A 156 9.01 11.49 4.60
CA HIS A 156 9.02 12.92 4.25
C HIS A 156 9.65 13.76 5.36
N LYS A 157 9.29 13.51 6.63
CA LYS A 157 9.95 14.16 7.79
C LYS A 157 11.45 13.84 7.85
N ALA A 158 11.83 12.64 7.42
CA ALA A 158 13.22 12.19 7.33
C ALA A 158 13.94 12.61 6.02
N GLY A 159 13.37 13.54 5.25
CA GLY A 159 14.03 14.15 4.09
C GLY A 159 13.77 13.47 2.75
N MET A 160 12.90 12.46 2.66
CA MET A 160 12.45 11.89 1.38
C MET A 160 11.76 12.97 0.52
N PRO A 161 11.99 13.00 -0.81
CA PRO A 161 11.34 13.96 -1.69
C PRO A 161 9.82 13.95 -1.54
N GLN A 162 9.21 15.15 -1.51
CA GLN A 162 7.76 15.31 -1.35
C GLN A 162 6.95 14.70 -2.49
N ALA A 163 7.56 14.57 -3.67
CA ALA A 163 6.96 13.91 -4.83
C ALA A 163 7.07 12.38 -4.78
N TRP A 164 7.61 11.78 -3.72
CA TRP A 164 7.69 10.32 -3.59
C TRP A 164 6.63 9.83 -2.62
N GLU A 165 5.93 8.77 -2.97
CA GLU A 165 4.86 8.19 -2.16
C GLU A 165 5.00 6.66 -2.07
N PHE A 166 5.02 6.14 -0.83
CA PHE A 166 4.88 4.70 -0.61
C PHE A 166 3.43 4.30 -0.78
N ARG A 167 3.22 3.11 -1.36
CA ARG A 167 1.90 2.50 -1.55
C ARG A 167 2.01 0.98 -1.54
N MET A 168 0.89 0.29 -1.58
CA MET A 168 0.90 -1.11 -2.01
C MET A 168 1.08 -1.19 -3.54
N PRO A 169 1.79 -2.20 -4.07
CA PRO A 169 1.87 -2.39 -5.52
C PRO A 169 0.48 -2.64 -6.08
N THR A 170 0.23 -2.18 -7.31
CA THR A 170 -0.93 -2.68 -8.06
C THR A 170 -0.71 -4.16 -8.40
N GLU A 171 -1.78 -4.88 -8.70
CA GLU A 171 -1.70 -6.27 -9.14
C GLU A 171 -0.79 -6.41 -10.37
N ALA A 172 -0.88 -5.47 -11.30
CA ALA A 172 -0.05 -5.45 -12.50
C ALA A 172 1.42 -5.18 -12.17
N GLN A 173 1.71 -4.23 -11.28
CA GLN A 173 3.07 -3.98 -10.80
C GLN A 173 3.67 -5.20 -10.13
N TRP A 174 2.90 -5.88 -9.29
CA TRP A 174 3.33 -7.11 -8.62
C TRP A 174 3.66 -8.22 -9.63
N GLU A 175 2.75 -8.48 -10.58
CA GLU A 175 2.96 -9.54 -11.57
C GLU A 175 4.15 -9.25 -12.50
N PHE A 176 4.29 -8.01 -12.96
CA PHE A 176 5.41 -7.60 -13.81
C PHE A 176 6.75 -7.77 -13.08
N ALA A 177 6.82 -7.31 -11.83
CA ALA A 177 7.98 -7.49 -10.98
C ALA A 177 8.28 -8.98 -10.73
N ALA A 178 7.27 -9.80 -10.39
CA ALA A 178 7.41 -11.24 -10.16
C ALA A 178 7.92 -12.00 -11.39
N LYS A 179 7.50 -11.59 -12.59
CA LYS A 179 7.99 -12.15 -13.86
C LYS A 179 9.44 -11.77 -14.18
N GLY A 180 10.05 -10.84 -13.46
CA GLY A 180 11.40 -10.32 -13.72
C GLY A 180 11.43 -9.06 -14.59
N GLY A 181 10.29 -8.40 -14.78
CA GLY A 181 10.17 -7.16 -15.57
C GLY A 181 10.74 -7.30 -16.99
N ASN A 182 11.45 -6.26 -17.44
CA ASN A 182 12.15 -6.28 -18.74
C ASN A 182 13.31 -7.31 -18.82
N LYS A 183 13.70 -7.93 -17.69
CA LYS A 183 14.73 -8.98 -17.63
C LYS A 183 14.12 -10.38 -17.55
N SER A 184 12.80 -10.51 -17.71
CA SER A 184 12.08 -11.77 -17.59
C SER A 184 12.70 -12.87 -18.46
N LYS A 185 12.93 -14.04 -17.88
CA LYS A 185 13.27 -15.26 -18.63
C LYS A 185 12.07 -16.18 -18.86
N GLY A 186 10.85 -15.72 -18.57
CA GLY A 186 9.62 -16.49 -18.76
C GLY A 186 9.46 -17.66 -17.79
N TYR A 187 10.02 -17.56 -16.59
CA TYR A 187 9.89 -18.60 -15.57
C TYR A 187 8.47 -18.71 -15.00
N THR A 188 8.15 -19.90 -14.49
CA THR A 188 6.86 -20.20 -13.87
C THR A 188 6.71 -19.53 -12.51
N TYR A 189 7.77 -19.57 -11.72
CA TYR A 189 7.92 -18.92 -10.41
C TYR A 189 8.93 -17.78 -10.55
N ALA A 190 8.92 -16.84 -9.61
CA ALA A 190 9.78 -15.67 -9.66
C ALA A 190 11.27 -16.08 -9.60
N GLY A 191 11.95 -16.09 -10.75
CA GLY A 191 13.36 -16.47 -10.87
C GLY A 191 13.66 -17.95 -11.10
N SER A 192 12.68 -18.86 -11.18
CA SER A 192 12.92 -20.28 -11.50
C SER A 192 11.69 -21.04 -12.01
N ASN A 193 11.94 -22.17 -12.69
CA ASN A 193 10.91 -23.20 -12.89
C ASN A 193 10.87 -24.25 -11.76
N THR A 194 11.77 -24.15 -10.78
CA THR A 194 11.84 -25.03 -9.61
C THR A 194 11.45 -24.24 -8.36
N LEU A 195 10.27 -24.54 -7.78
CA LEU A 195 9.73 -23.77 -6.64
C LEU A 195 10.68 -23.72 -5.43
N SER A 196 11.32 -24.84 -5.07
CA SER A 196 12.19 -24.92 -3.89
C SER A 196 13.45 -24.03 -3.96
N GLU A 197 13.82 -23.54 -5.15
CA GLU A 197 14.94 -22.60 -5.34
C GLU A 197 14.57 -21.16 -4.95
N VAL A 198 13.29 -20.80 -5.07
CA VAL A 198 12.82 -19.40 -5.05
C VAL A 198 11.66 -19.15 -4.07
N GLY A 199 11.11 -20.20 -3.48
CA GLY A 199 9.88 -20.13 -2.71
C GLY A 199 9.90 -20.97 -1.43
N TRP A 200 9.05 -20.56 -0.50
CA TRP A 200 8.73 -21.26 0.75
C TRP A 200 7.26 -21.69 0.75
N ASN A 201 6.99 -22.96 1.02
CA ASN A 201 5.65 -23.53 1.06
C ASN A 201 5.44 -24.41 2.30
N LEU A 202 4.31 -25.11 2.36
CA LEU A 202 3.94 -26.00 3.48
C LEU A 202 5.02 -27.05 3.80
N ASN A 203 5.75 -27.53 2.79
CA ASN A 203 6.80 -28.54 2.97
C ASN A 203 8.04 -28.01 3.70
N ASP A 204 8.15 -26.69 3.86
CA ASP A 204 9.25 -26.02 4.56
C ASP A 204 8.92 -25.71 6.03
N GLY A 205 7.91 -26.36 6.62
CA GLY A 205 7.63 -26.29 8.07
C GLY A 205 6.32 -25.59 8.46
N ARG A 206 5.47 -25.23 7.50
CA ARG A 206 4.19 -24.52 7.71
C ARG A 206 4.36 -23.24 8.53
N GLU A 207 5.37 -22.47 8.19
CA GLU A 207 5.68 -21.23 8.90
C GLU A 207 6.39 -20.23 7.99
N SER A 208 6.31 -18.93 8.32
CA SER A 208 7.09 -17.93 7.61
C SER A 208 8.57 -18.08 7.91
N HIS A 209 9.39 -17.71 6.95
CA HIS A 209 10.85 -17.74 7.02
C HIS A 209 11.42 -16.33 7.01
N PRO A 210 12.66 -16.13 7.49
CA PRO A 210 13.38 -14.89 7.27
C PRO A 210 13.40 -14.54 5.77
N VAL A 211 13.14 -13.28 5.46
CA VAL A 211 13.19 -12.77 4.09
C VAL A 211 14.59 -12.93 3.50
N LYS A 212 14.67 -12.95 2.17
CA LYS A 212 15.93 -12.92 1.43
C LYS A 212 16.82 -14.16 1.65
N GLN A 213 16.22 -15.32 1.90
CA GLN A 213 16.93 -16.59 2.12
C GLN A 213 16.91 -17.54 0.92
N LYS A 214 15.97 -17.35 -0.03
CA LYS A 214 15.91 -18.08 -1.30
C LYS A 214 16.50 -17.26 -2.44
N ARG A 215 16.64 -17.85 -3.63
CA ARG A 215 17.17 -17.14 -4.80
C ARG A 215 16.18 -16.04 -5.24
N PRO A 216 16.64 -14.83 -5.57
CA PRO A 216 15.77 -13.78 -6.11
C PRO A 216 15.42 -14.04 -7.57
N ASN A 217 14.48 -13.25 -8.10
CA ASN A 217 14.23 -13.16 -9.52
C ASN A 217 15.30 -12.33 -10.27
N GLU A 218 15.11 -12.13 -11.57
CA GLU A 218 16.05 -11.44 -12.46
C GLU A 218 16.25 -9.95 -12.14
N LEU A 219 15.38 -9.37 -11.31
CA LEU A 219 15.50 -8.00 -10.82
C LEU A 219 16.19 -7.92 -9.45
N GLY A 220 16.45 -9.05 -8.80
CA GLY A 220 16.97 -9.06 -7.42
C GLY A 220 15.87 -8.97 -6.36
N ILE A 221 14.62 -9.27 -6.70
CA ILE A 221 13.49 -9.26 -5.76
C ILE A 221 13.28 -10.68 -5.20
N TYR A 222 13.09 -10.77 -3.90
CA TYR A 222 13.00 -12.04 -3.17
C TYR A 222 11.56 -12.37 -2.77
N ASP A 223 11.34 -13.67 -2.53
CA ASP A 223 10.16 -14.21 -1.86
C ASP A 223 8.81 -13.98 -2.59
N MET A 224 8.83 -13.61 -3.87
CA MET A 224 7.62 -13.44 -4.70
C MET A 224 6.95 -14.77 -5.13
N SER A 225 7.35 -15.90 -4.55
CA SER A 225 6.80 -17.24 -4.83
C SER A 225 6.73 -18.09 -3.55
N GLY A 226 6.24 -17.51 -2.46
CA GLY A 226 5.98 -18.23 -1.22
C GLY A 226 6.09 -17.32 -0.01
N ASN A 227 6.48 -17.90 1.12
CA ASN A 227 6.60 -17.21 2.42
C ASN A 227 5.23 -16.69 2.89
N VAL A 228 4.85 -15.45 2.60
CA VAL A 228 3.50 -14.94 2.88
C VAL A 228 2.80 -14.48 1.61
N TYR A 229 1.48 -14.63 1.57
CA TYR A 229 0.68 -13.98 0.54
C TYR A 229 0.84 -12.47 0.68
N GLU A 230 0.96 -11.76 -0.44
CA GLU A 230 1.16 -10.31 -0.44
C GLU A 230 -0.10 -9.59 -0.91
N TRP A 231 -0.65 -8.70 -0.08
CA TRP A 231 -1.70 -7.78 -0.51
C TRP A 231 -1.23 -6.86 -1.63
N VAL A 232 -2.11 -6.66 -2.63
CA VAL A 232 -1.97 -5.63 -3.67
C VAL A 232 -3.11 -4.61 -3.58
N ALA A 233 -2.93 -3.42 -4.17
CA ALA A 233 -3.86 -2.30 -4.06
C ALA A 233 -5.23 -2.55 -4.70
N ASP A 234 -5.33 -3.49 -5.63
CA ASP A 234 -6.52 -3.67 -6.45
C ASP A 234 -7.67 -4.38 -5.73
N TYR A 235 -8.87 -3.83 -5.89
CA TYR A 235 -10.10 -4.59 -5.74
C TYR A 235 -10.18 -5.66 -6.82
N PHE A 236 -10.76 -6.82 -6.46
CA PHE A 236 -10.93 -7.91 -7.39
C PHE A 236 -11.88 -7.53 -8.55
N ALA A 237 -11.36 -7.69 -9.77
CA ALA A 237 -12.14 -7.67 -10.99
C ALA A 237 -11.65 -8.77 -11.94
N PRO A 238 -12.55 -9.37 -12.75
CA PRO A 238 -12.15 -10.20 -13.89
C PRO A 238 -11.26 -9.40 -14.85
N TYR A 239 -10.27 -10.05 -15.45
CA TYR A 239 -9.49 -9.43 -16.50
C TYR A 239 -10.35 -9.18 -17.76
N THR A 240 -10.04 -8.10 -18.46
CA THR A 240 -10.58 -7.80 -19.79
C THR A 240 -9.49 -8.07 -20.84
N THR A 241 -9.86 -8.09 -22.12
CA THR A 241 -8.89 -8.22 -23.22
C THR A 241 -8.24 -6.88 -23.62
N GLU A 242 -8.75 -5.78 -23.08
CA GLU A 242 -8.32 -4.44 -23.50
C GLU A 242 -6.92 -4.14 -22.99
N PRO A 243 -6.04 -3.54 -23.83
CA PRO A 243 -4.76 -3.05 -23.36
C PRO A 243 -4.93 -1.99 -22.27
N GLN A 244 -4.09 -2.04 -21.24
CA GLN A 244 -4.12 -1.09 -20.12
C GLN A 244 -2.77 -0.41 -19.91
N THR A 245 -2.79 0.82 -19.41
CA THR A 245 -1.58 1.56 -18.98
C THR A 245 -1.71 1.90 -17.51
N ASP A 246 -0.72 1.50 -16.71
CA ASP A 246 -0.69 1.67 -15.25
C ASP A 246 -2.03 1.32 -14.56
N PRO A 247 -2.63 0.13 -14.82
CA PRO A 247 -3.92 -0.21 -14.25
C PRO A 247 -3.84 -0.32 -12.72
N CYS A 248 -4.88 0.22 -12.08
CA CYS A 248 -5.14 0.08 -10.65
C CYS A 248 -6.65 0.16 -10.42
N ASN A 249 -7.28 -0.94 -10.02
CA ASN A 249 -8.70 -0.96 -9.70
C ASN A 249 -8.95 -0.51 -8.25
N LEU A 250 -9.09 0.79 -8.05
CA LEU A 250 -9.44 1.39 -6.74
C LEU A 250 -10.96 1.45 -6.51
N THR A 251 -11.76 1.14 -7.53
CA THR A 251 -13.20 1.23 -7.45
C THR A 251 -13.80 -0.06 -6.89
N ASN A 252 -14.49 0.06 -5.76
CA ASN A 252 -15.32 -0.99 -5.16
C ASN A 252 -16.59 -1.21 -6.02
N ILE A 253 -16.43 -1.59 -7.28
CA ILE A 253 -17.51 -1.68 -8.29
C ILE A 253 -18.53 -2.76 -7.89
N ASN A 254 -18.15 -3.72 -7.06
CA ASN A 254 -19.03 -4.78 -6.61
C ASN A 254 -19.05 -4.80 -5.09
N SER A 255 -20.25 -4.81 -4.51
CA SER A 255 -20.55 -4.97 -3.08
C SER A 255 -19.87 -6.17 -2.38
N SER A 256 -19.06 -6.96 -3.09
CA SER A 256 -18.30 -8.10 -2.58
C SER A 256 -17.13 -7.72 -1.68
N ARG A 257 -16.60 -6.48 -1.75
CA ARG A 257 -15.45 -6.02 -0.92
C ARG A 257 -14.24 -6.96 -1.00
N GLN A 258 -14.09 -7.60 -2.16
CA GLN A 258 -13.00 -8.52 -2.42
C GLN A 258 -11.80 -7.78 -3.00
N VAL A 259 -10.63 -8.08 -2.44
CA VAL A 259 -9.32 -7.58 -2.83
C VAL A 259 -8.42 -8.75 -3.16
N ILE A 260 -7.23 -8.49 -3.69
CA ILE A 260 -6.36 -9.52 -4.23
C ILE A 260 -5.10 -9.68 -3.37
N LYS A 261 -4.69 -10.93 -3.14
CA LYS A 261 -3.36 -11.30 -2.66
C LYS A 261 -2.63 -12.21 -3.66
N ARG A 262 -1.31 -12.09 -3.74
CA ARG A 262 -0.44 -12.77 -4.73
C ARG A 262 0.72 -13.53 -4.06
N GLY A 263 1.46 -14.34 -4.80
CA GLY A 263 2.73 -14.95 -4.36
C GLY A 263 2.67 -16.34 -3.73
N GLY A 264 1.55 -16.73 -3.12
CA GLY A 264 1.50 -17.96 -2.33
C GLY A 264 1.98 -17.73 -0.90
N SER A 265 1.89 -18.74 -0.04
CA SER A 265 2.38 -18.65 1.33
C SER A 265 2.88 -20.01 1.84
N PHE A 266 3.44 -20.03 3.05
CA PHE A 266 3.84 -21.25 3.76
C PHE A 266 2.68 -22.20 4.10
N TRP A 267 1.42 -21.83 3.82
CA TRP A 267 0.26 -22.59 4.28
C TRP A 267 -0.14 -23.75 3.36
N TYR A 268 0.19 -23.67 2.08
CA TYR A 268 -0.24 -24.63 1.05
C TYR A 268 0.98 -25.31 0.40
N ASP A 269 0.77 -26.36 -0.39
CA ASP A 269 1.79 -27.01 -1.23
C ASP A 269 1.38 -27.11 -2.70
N ASP A 270 0.19 -26.63 -3.05
CA ASP A 270 -0.30 -26.59 -4.42
C ASP A 270 0.58 -25.70 -5.30
N ALA A 271 1.38 -26.30 -6.17
CA ALA A 271 2.34 -25.60 -7.04
C ALA A 271 1.75 -24.39 -7.81
N PHE A 272 0.49 -24.48 -8.27
CA PHE A 272 -0.12 -23.39 -9.04
C PHE A 272 -0.25 -22.09 -8.24
N ARG A 273 -0.31 -22.14 -6.90
CA ARG A 273 -0.50 -20.96 -6.02
C ARG A 273 0.71 -20.03 -6.00
N TYR A 274 1.87 -20.55 -6.35
CA TYR A 274 3.16 -19.86 -6.26
C TYR A 274 3.58 -19.23 -7.60
N THR A 275 2.81 -19.48 -8.66
CA THR A 275 3.14 -18.95 -9.98
C THR A 275 3.00 -17.43 -10.00
N CYS A 276 3.77 -16.76 -10.86
CA CYS A 276 3.72 -15.29 -10.96
C CYS A 276 2.32 -14.75 -11.31
N THR A 277 1.42 -15.57 -11.87
CA THR A 277 0.10 -15.16 -12.37
C THR A 277 -1.05 -15.50 -11.42
N TYR A 278 -0.84 -16.35 -10.40
CA TYR A 278 -1.94 -16.81 -9.54
C TYR A 278 -2.55 -15.71 -8.68
N ARG A 279 -3.86 -15.51 -8.83
CA ARG A 279 -4.63 -14.49 -8.10
C ARG A 279 -5.48 -15.15 -7.03
N TYR A 280 -5.41 -14.65 -5.81
CA TYR A 280 -6.30 -15.08 -4.74
C TYR A 280 -7.20 -13.91 -4.31
N ALA A 281 -8.49 -13.98 -4.65
CA ALA A 281 -9.49 -13.03 -4.16
C ALA A 281 -9.88 -13.34 -2.71
N TYR A 282 -9.82 -12.34 -1.84
CA TYR A 282 -10.12 -12.45 -0.42
C TYR A 282 -10.81 -11.17 0.09
N TYR A 283 -11.28 -11.16 1.33
CA TYR A 283 -12.04 -10.01 1.85
C TYR A 283 -11.13 -8.98 2.52
N GLU A 284 -11.36 -7.69 2.24
CA GLU A 284 -10.49 -6.57 2.69
C GLU A 284 -10.36 -6.44 4.22
N GLU A 285 -11.34 -6.95 4.97
CA GLU A 285 -11.40 -6.90 6.44
C GLU A 285 -10.82 -8.14 7.12
N VAL A 286 -10.45 -9.17 6.36
CA VAL A 286 -10.04 -10.46 6.90
C VAL A 286 -8.55 -10.66 6.66
N THR A 287 -7.88 -11.22 7.65
CA THR A 287 -6.47 -11.60 7.57
C THR A 287 -6.23 -12.90 8.34
N ASP A 288 -5.04 -13.48 8.14
CA ASP A 288 -4.53 -14.63 8.87
C ASP A 288 -2.99 -14.59 8.88
N GLU A 289 -2.39 -15.54 9.58
CA GLU A 289 -0.94 -15.64 9.78
C GLU A 289 -0.12 -15.89 8.51
N SER A 290 -0.76 -16.13 7.38
CA SER A 290 -0.11 -16.37 6.10
C SER A 290 -0.17 -15.17 5.16
N ILE A 291 -0.69 -14.02 5.62
CA ILE A 291 -0.93 -12.83 4.80
C ILE A 291 -0.14 -11.63 5.33
N GLY A 292 0.78 -11.16 4.50
CA GLY A 292 1.54 -9.92 4.67
C GLY A 292 1.36 -9.00 3.45
N PHE A 293 2.38 -8.21 3.16
CA PHE A 293 2.40 -7.35 1.97
C PHE A 293 3.82 -6.84 1.67
N ARG A 294 3.94 -6.17 0.53
CA ARG A 294 5.16 -5.57 0.00
C ARG A 294 4.91 -4.10 -0.32
N LEU A 295 5.97 -3.30 -0.28
CA LEU A 295 5.91 -1.89 -0.67
C LEU A 295 6.05 -1.71 -2.17
N ALA A 296 5.40 -0.68 -2.68
CA ALA A 296 5.79 0.02 -3.90
C ALA A 296 6.06 1.49 -3.56
N LEU A 297 6.87 2.14 -4.38
CA LEU A 297 7.13 3.58 -4.34
C LEU A 297 6.91 4.13 -5.74
N VAL A 298 6.22 5.25 -5.82
CA VAL A 298 6.01 5.96 -7.08
C VAL A 298 6.35 7.43 -6.95
N ILE A 299 6.64 8.01 -8.10
CA ILE A 299 6.71 9.45 -8.29
C ILE A 299 5.42 9.81 -9.03
N PRO A 300 4.39 10.36 -8.35
CA PRO A 300 3.23 10.90 -9.04
C PRO A 300 3.72 11.92 -10.05
N LEU A 301 3.30 11.79 -11.31
CA LEU A 301 3.53 12.85 -12.28
C LEU A 301 2.77 14.08 -11.76
N ASN A 302 3.51 15.07 -11.23
CA ASN A 302 2.92 16.38 -10.95
C ASN A 302 2.16 16.80 -12.21
N ASN A 303 0.86 17.07 -12.08
CA ASN A 303 0.08 17.72 -13.13
C ASN A 303 0.82 19.00 -13.49
N LYS A 304 1.50 18.99 -14.65
CA LYS A 304 2.11 20.18 -15.23
C LYS A 304 1.06 21.24 -15.52
#